data_AF-A0A7S3AZK6-F1
#
_entry.id   AF-A0A7S3AZK6-F1
#
_cell.length_a   1.000
_cell.length_b   1.000
_cell.length_c   1.000
_cell.angle_alpha   90.00
_cell.angle_beta   90.00
_cell.angle_gamma   90.00
#
_symmetry.space_group_name_H-M   'P 1'
#
loop_
_entity.id
_entity.type
_entity.pdbx_description
1 polymer ?
#
loop_
_entity_poly.entity_id
_entity_poly.type
_entity_poly.pdbx_seq_one_letter_code
_entity_poly.pdbx_strand_id
1 'polypeptide(L)'
;MASDVIYSFTHVAQLPVVIARRLAPGGRLCMMVPVRDQGHTASFLRGLASHGLGVGVERVDAEWTARVIAVQAPEWKASIAAKASTPRTPEAVSDTLKLTEGEVLFVQARAPPAHTSQPVP
;
A
#
# COMPACT_ATOMS: atom_id res chain seq x y z
N MET A 1 12.54 2.27 3.92
CA MET A 1 11.62 1.76 2.88
C MET A 1 11.20 0.37 3.31
N ALA A 2 9.90 0.08 3.42
CA ALA A 2 9.40 -1.25 3.76
C ALA A 2 8.85 -1.91 2.48
N SER A 3 9.31 -3.12 2.17
CA SER A 3 8.94 -3.88 0.97
C SER A 3 8.55 -5.30 1.41
N ASP A 4 7.48 -5.85 0.84
CA ASP A 4 6.98 -7.21 1.10
C ASP A 4 6.61 -7.54 2.56
N VAL A 5 6.06 -6.58 3.29
CA VAL A 5 5.71 -6.75 4.73
C VAL A 5 4.36 -7.47 4.95
N ILE A 6 3.63 -7.74 3.87
CA ILE A 6 2.24 -8.23 3.90
C ILE A 6 2.18 -9.69 3.47
N TYR A 7 2.87 -10.56 4.22
CA TYR A 7 2.93 -11.99 3.90
C TYR A 7 2.18 -12.87 4.91
N SER A 8 1.64 -12.31 6.00
CA SER A 8 0.88 -13.07 7.00
C SER A 8 -0.40 -12.35 7.44
N PHE A 9 -1.40 -13.13 7.86
CA PHE A 9 -2.64 -12.59 8.43
C PHE A 9 -2.39 -11.73 9.67
N THR A 10 -1.41 -12.12 10.50
CA THR A 10 -1.01 -11.34 11.69
C THR A 10 -0.47 -9.96 11.30
N HIS A 11 0.35 -9.87 10.25
CA HIS A 11 0.85 -8.59 9.76
C HIS A 11 -0.29 -7.71 9.24
N VAL A 12 -1.25 -8.27 8.50
CA VAL A 12 -2.40 -7.49 8.01
C VAL A 12 -3.26 -6.92 9.14
N ALA A 13 -3.43 -7.65 10.23
CA ALA A 13 -4.19 -7.16 11.37
C ALA A 13 -3.44 -6.10 12.19
N GLN A 14 -2.13 -6.28 12.41
CA GLN A 14 -1.38 -5.44 13.36
C GLN A 14 -0.66 -4.25 12.71
N LEU A 15 -0.18 -4.41 11.48
CA LEU A 15 0.64 -3.41 10.81
C LEU A 15 -0.10 -2.07 10.63
N PRO A 16 -1.40 -2.02 10.26
CA PRO A 16 -2.14 -0.76 10.20
C PRO A 16 -2.16 -0.01 11.54
N VAL A 17 -2.33 -0.73 12.66
CA VAL A 17 -2.31 -0.15 14.02
C VAL A 17 -0.94 0.44 14.33
N VAL A 18 0.13 -0.29 14.03
CA VAL A 18 1.50 0.17 14.27
C VAL A 18 1.81 1.40 13.43
N ILE A 19 1.45 1.39 12.15
CA ILE A 19 1.64 2.53 11.25
C ILE A 19 0.89 3.76 11.78
N ALA A 20 -0.40 3.63 12.08
CA ALA A 20 -1.20 4.75 12.55
C ALA A 20 -0.67 5.37 13.84
N ARG A 21 -0.14 4.56 14.77
CA ARG A 21 0.43 5.05 16.03
C ARG A 21 1.80 5.68 15.89
N ARG A 22 2.57 5.31 14.87
CA ARG A 22 3.97 5.74 14.70
C ARG A 22 4.12 6.87 13.70
N LEU A 23 3.14 7.06 12.82
CA LEU A 23 3.18 8.13 11.83
C LEU A 23 2.92 9.47 12.54
N ALA A 24 3.90 10.38 12.45
CA ALA A 24 3.74 11.72 13.00
C ALA A 24 2.53 12.44 12.36
N PRO A 25 1.88 13.39 13.04
CA PRO A 25 0.79 14.18 12.45
C PRO A 25 1.21 14.82 11.12
N GLY A 26 0.38 14.69 10.09
CA GLY A 26 0.69 15.11 8.72
C GLY A 26 1.77 14.28 7.98
N GLY A 27 2.39 13.32 8.67
CA GLY A 27 3.39 12.40 8.14
C GLY A 27 2.84 11.51 7.02
N ARG A 28 3.75 11.00 6.19
CA ARG A 28 3.44 10.15 5.04
C ARG A 28 4.23 8.86 5.10
N LEU A 29 3.59 7.78 4.69
CA LEU A 29 4.19 6.47 4.48
C LEU A 29 3.97 6.08 3.03
N CYS A 30 5.01 5.60 2.38
CA CYS A 30 4.94 5.02 1.03
C CYS A 30 5.45 3.58 1.09
N MET A 31 4.70 2.65 0.49
CA MET A 31 5.05 1.23 0.49
C MET A 31 4.79 0.59 -0.87
N MET A 32 5.61 -0.39 -1.22
CA MET A 32 5.36 -1.30 -2.33
C MET A 32 4.71 -2.57 -1.77
N VAL A 33 3.53 -2.91 -2.26
CA VAL A 33 2.72 -4.03 -1.76
C VAL A 33 2.43 -5.00 -2.91
N PRO A 34 3.08 -6.17 -2.96
CA PRO A 34 2.67 -7.21 -3.89
C PRO A 34 1.31 -7.78 -3.48
N VAL A 35 0.40 -7.90 -4.44
CA VAL A 35 -0.91 -8.53 -4.25
C VAL A 35 -0.73 -10.04 -4.33
N ARG A 36 -0.77 -10.71 -3.17
CA ARG A 36 -0.75 -12.18 -3.09
C ARG A 36 -2.16 -12.78 -3.04
N ASP A 37 -3.05 -12.06 -2.37
CA ASP A 37 -4.47 -12.39 -2.30
C ASP A 37 -5.26 -11.08 -2.25
N GLN A 38 -6.39 -11.06 -2.96
CA GLN A 38 -7.26 -9.88 -3.03
C GLN A 38 -7.83 -9.55 -1.64
N GLY A 39 -8.35 -10.55 -0.93
CA GLY A 39 -8.99 -10.35 0.38
C GLY A 39 -8.00 -9.84 1.42
N HIS A 40 -6.79 -10.39 1.41
CA HIS A 40 -5.70 -10.08 2.32
C HIS A 40 -5.18 -8.66 2.11
N THR A 41 -4.93 -8.29 0.85
CA THR A 41 -4.46 -6.94 0.49
C THR A 41 -5.55 -5.90 0.73
N ALA A 42 -6.81 -6.19 0.38
CA ALA A 42 -7.93 -5.30 0.64
C ALA A 42 -8.21 -5.11 2.13
N SER A 43 -8.03 -6.16 2.96
CA SER A 43 -8.15 -6.07 4.41
C SER A 43 -7.08 -5.14 5.01
N PHE A 44 -5.84 -5.21 4.52
CA PHE A 44 -4.78 -4.30 4.94
C PHE A 44 -5.09 -2.84 4.59
N LEU A 45 -5.48 -2.57 3.34
CA LEU A 45 -5.80 -1.22 2.86
C LEU A 45 -6.98 -0.62 3.66
N ARG A 46 -8.01 -1.42 3.92
CA ARG A 46 -9.14 -1.01 4.79
C ARG A 46 -8.70 -0.77 6.22
N GLY A 47 -7.79 -1.59 6.77
CA GLY A 47 -7.21 -1.39 8.09
C GLY A 47 -6.55 -0.03 8.22
N LEU A 48 -5.74 0.38 7.24
CA LEU A 48 -5.12 1.71 7.23
C LEU A 48 -6.17 2.83 7.24
N ALA A 49 -7.19 2.73 6.38
CA ALA A 49 -8.26 3.72 6.30
C ALA A 49 -9.09 3.79 7.59
N SER A 50 -9.40 2.64 8.21
CA SER A 50 -10.16 2.58 9.48
C SER A 50 -9.44 3.22 10.66
N HIS A 51 -8.12 3.39 10.57
CA HIS A 51 -7.32 4.12 11.55
C HIS A 51 -7.14 5.61 11.22
N GLY A 52 -7.97 6.14 10.33
CA GLY A 52 -8.00 7.58 10.01
C GLY A 52 -6.89 8.05 9.08
N LEU A 53 -6.15 7.13 8.44
CA LEU A 53 -5.15 7.48 7.44
C LEU A 53 -5.84 7.74 6.09
N GLY A 54 -5.43 8.82 5.42
CA GLY A 54 -5.78 9.01 4.01
C GLY A 54 -4.96 8.06 3.15
N VAL A 55 -5.60 7.10 2.49
CA VAL A 55 -4.93 6.06 1.70
C VAL A 55 -5.16 6.29 0.21
N GLY A 56 -4.08 6.38 -0.56
CA GLY A 56 -4.09 6.37 -2.02
C GLY A 56 -3.32 5.17 -2.55
N VAL A 57 -3.81 4.58 -3.63
CA VAL A 57 -3.20 3.40 -4.25
C VAL A 57 -2.96 3.66 -5.73
N GLU A 58 -1.75 3.33 -6.19
CA GLU A 58 -1.37 3.35 -7.59
C GLU A 58 -0.91 1.96 -8.01
N ARG A 59 -1.35 1.47 -9.17
CA ARG A 59 -0.85 0.21 -9.72
C ARG A 59 0.50 0.48 -10.35
N VAL A 60 1.50 -0.29 -9.95
CA VAL A 60 2.84 -0.15 -10.49
C VAL A 60 2.94 -0.94 -11.77
N ASP A 61 3.49 -0.31 -12.80
CA ASP A 61 3.69 -0.94 -14.10
C ASP A 61 4.53 -2.23 -13.95
N ALA A 62 4.11 -3.27 -14.65
CA ALA A 62 4.81 -4.54 -14.73
C ALA A 62 6.26 -4.36 -15.24
N GLU A 63 6.51 -3.40 -16.14
CA GLU A 63 7.86 -3.13 -16.64
C GLU A 63 8.77 -2.51 -15.56
N TRP A 64 8.23 -1.65 -14.70
CA TRP A 64 8.97 -1.11 -13.56
C TRP A 64 9.20 -2.19 -12.50
N THR A 65 8.18 -2.99 -12.22
CA THR A 65 8.24 -4.10 -11.26
C THR A 65 9.29 -5.14 -11.68
N ALA A 66 9.30 -5.54 -12.94
CA ALA A 66 10.29 -6.46 -13.49
C ALA A 66 11.73 -5.90 -13.38
N ARG A 67 11.92 -4.59 -13.59
CA ARG A 67 13.23 -3.94 -13.44
C ARG A 67 13.73 -3.93 -11.99
N VAL A 68 12.86 -3.65 -11.02
CA VAL A 68 13.24 -3.66 -9.60
C VAL A 68 13.51 -5.07 -9.08
N ILE A 69 12.67 -6.05 -9.45
CA ILE A 69 12.88 -7.46 -9.08
C ILE A 69 14.19 -7.99 -9.68
N ALA A 70 14.49 -7.66 -10.94
CA ALA A 70 15.75 -8.06 -11.59
C ALA A 70 17.00 -7.54 -10.87
N VAL A 71 16.90 -6.42 -10.14
CA VAL A 71 17.99 -5.84 -9.35
C VAL A 71 18.04 -6.40 -7.93
N GLN A 72 16.89 -6.75 -7.33
CA GLN A 72 16.81 -7.15 -5.91
C GLN A 72 16.84 -8.67 -5.67
N ALA A 73 16.45 -9.49 -6.64
CA ALA A 73 16.40 -10.95 -6.52
C ALA A 73 16.69 -11.62 -7.88
N PRO A 74 17.98 -11.76 -8.27
CA PRO A 74 18.35 -12.29 -9.59
C PRO A 74 17.82 -13.71 -9.85
N GLU A 75 17.55 -14.52 -8.82
CA GLU A 75 16.93 -15.85 -8.95
C GLU A 75 15.42 -15.86 -9.26
N TRP A 76 14.71 -14.73 -9.19
CA TRP A 76 13.23 -14.67 -9.33
C TRP A 76 12.71 -14.37 -10.75
N LYS A 77 13.57 -14.53 -11.76
CA LYS A 77 13.38 -14.05 -13.14
C LYS A 77 12.19 -14.60 -13.95
N ALA A 78 11.32 -15.46 -13.42
CA ALA A 78 10.45 -16.28 -14.27
C ALA A 78 8.95 -15.97 -14.29
N SER A 79 8.37 -15.06 -13.48
CA SER A 79 6.90 -15.06 -13.35
C SER A 79 6.12 -13.73 -13.41
N ILE A 80 6.75 -12.57 -13.62
CA ILE A 80 6.01 -11.29 -13.69
C ILE A 80 6.40 -10.51 -14.94
N ALA A 81 5.82 -10.90 -16.07
CA ALA A 81 5.91 -10.16 -17.33
C ALA A 81 4.67 -10.38 -18.20
N ALA A 82 3.47 -10.08 -17.68
CA ALA A 82 2.27 -10.01 -18.52
C ALA A 82 1.13 -9.27 -17.83
N LYS A 83 1.14 -7.93 -17.91
CA LYS A 83 -0.01 -7.04 -18.17
C LYS A 83 0.35 -5.62 -17.75
N ALA A 84 0.69 -4.81 -18.75
CA ALA A 84 0.84 -3.37 -18.57
C ALA A 84 -0.52 -2.74 -18.28
N SER A 85 -0.56 -1.79 -17.35
CA SER A 85 -1.62 -0.80 -17.27
C SER A 85 -1.00 0.56 -17.00
N THR A 86 -1.45 1.53 -17.79
CA THR A 86 -1.06 2.94 -17.82
C THR A 86 -0.97 3.53 -16.41
N PRO A 87 -0.01 4.44 -16.12
CA PRO A 87 -0.01 5.18 -14.86
C PRO A 87 -1.35 5.88 -14.69
N ARG A 88 -2.09 5.54 -13.63
CA ARG A 88 -3.37 6.15 -13.28
C ARG A 88 -3.24 6.87 -11.95
N THR A 89 -3.98 7.97 -11.87
CA THR A 89 -4.23 8.79 -10.68
C THR A 89 -4.47 7.92 -9.44
N PRO A 90 -3.97 8.30 -8.25
CA PRO A 90 -4.20 7.56 -7.02
C PRO A 90 -5.69 7.26 -6.83
N GLU A 91 -6.05 5.98 -6.82
CA GLU A 91 -7.42 5.53 -6.55
C GLU A 91 -7.60 5.49 -5.03
N ALA A 92 -8.68 6.10 -4.53
CA ALA A 92 -9.07 5.95 -3.14
C ALA A 92 -9.50 4.50 -2.88
N VAL A 93 -9.18 3.97 -1.70
CA VAL A 93 -9.61 2.63 -1.31
C VAL A 93 -11.14 2.59 -1.24
N SER A 94 -11.75 1.74 -2.06
CA SER A 94 -13.20 1.53 -2.17
C SER A 94 -13.52 0.04 -2.16
N ASP A 95 -14.73 -0.34 -1.74
CA ASP A 95 -15.20 -1.73 -1.76
C ASP A 95 -15.28 -2.33 -3.17
N THR A 96 -15.23 -1.50 -4.21
CA THR A 96 -15.22 -1.91 -5.62
C THR A 96 -13.82 -2.11 -6.20
N LEU A 97 -12.76 -1.88 -5.42
CA LEU A 97 -11.38 -2.03 -5.88
C LEU A 97 -11.07 -3.50 -6.16
N LYS A 98 -10.92 -3.85 -7.45
CA LYS A 98 -10.45 -5.16 -7.89
C LYS A 98 -8.92 -5.20 -7.91
N LEU A 99 -8.35 -6.15 -7.18
CA LEU A 99 -6.91 -6.41 -7.11
C LEU A 99 -6.63 -7.76 -7.75
N THR A 100 -5.59 -7.83 -8.57
CA THR A 100 -5.19 -9.07 -9.24
C THR A 100 -3.95 -9.64 -8.56
N GLU A 101 -3.93 -10.94 -8.27
CA GLU A 101 -2.73 -11.61 -7.78
C GLU A 101 -1.56 -11.42 -8.76
N GLY A 102 -0.37 -11.13 -8.22
CA GLY A 102 0.84 -10.82 -8.98
C GLY A 102 1.00 -9.35 -9.35
N GLU A 103 -0.01 -8.49 -9.12
CA GLU A 103 0.15 -7.05 -9.21
C GLU A 103 1.04 -6.52 -8.08
N VAL A 104 1.65 -5.36 -8.30
CA VAL A 104 2.29 -4.60 -7.23
C VAL A 104 1.63 -3.24 -7.13
N LEU A 105 1.25 -2.87 -5.91
CA LEU A 105 0.63 -1.61 -5.59
C LEU A 105 1.66 -0.68 -4.93
N PHE A 106 1.69 0.56 -5.37
CA PHE A 106 2.29 1.65 -4.63
C PHE A 106 1.22 2.26 -3.72
N VAL A 107 1.37 2.06 -2.42
CA VAL A 107 0.42 2.51 -1.40
C VAL A 107 1.00 3.73 -0.70
N GLN A 108 0.25 4.82 -0.74
CA GLN A 108 0.53 6.04 0.01
C GLN A 108 -0.48 6.15 1.16
N ALA A 109 0.00 6.31 2.38
CA ALA A 109 -0.84 6.57 3.55
C ALA A 109 -0.39 7.88 4.23
N ARG A 110 -1.36 8.72 4.58
CA ARG A 110 -1.10 10.03 5.22
C ARG A 110 -1.85 10.15 6.54
N ALA A 111 -1.13 10.49 7.60
CA ALA A 111 -1.74 10.84 8.87
C ALA A 111 -2.48 12.19 8.75
N PRO A 112 -3.63 12.36 9.43
CA PRO A 112 -4.28 13.66 9.50
C PRO A 112 -3.32 14.69 10.10
N PRO A 113 -3.43 15.97 9.71
CA PRO A 113 -2.70 17.03 10.39
C PRO A 113 -3.09 17.04 11.87
N ALA A 114 -2.18 17.48 12.76
CA ALA A 114 -2.55 17.70 14.14
C ALA A 114 -3.72 18.70 14.17
N HIS A 115 -4.84 18.33 14.78
CA HIS A 115 -5.88 19.31 15.06
C HIS A 115 -5.26 20.36 15.98
N THR A 116 -5.02 21.56 15.45
CA THR A 116 -4.92 22.74 16.29
C THR A 116 -6.30 22.92 16.91
N SER A 117 -6.47 22.37 18.11
CA SER A 117 -7.52 22.82 19.01
C SER A 117 -7.26 24.31 19.23
N GLN A 118 -7.93 25.17 18.45
CA GLN A 118 -8.08 26.55 18.86
C GLN A 118 -8.85 26.53 20.19
N PRO A 119 -8.34 27.16 21.25
CA PRO A 119 -9.18 27.42 22.41
C PRO A 119 -10.33 28.31 21.93
N VAL A 120 -11.56 27.81 22.08
CA VAL A 120 -12.75 28.64 21.89
C VAL A 120 -12.71 29.73 22.98
N PRO A 121 -12.80 31.02 22.63
CA PRO A 121 -12.80 32.12 23.59
C PRO A 121 -14.03 32.12 24.50
#